data_AF-A0A7V1LQU4-F1
#
_entry.id   AF-A0A7V1LQU4-F1
#
_cell.length_a   1.000
_cell.length_b   1.000
_cell.length_c   1.000
_cell.angle_alpha   90.00
_cell.angle_beta   90.00
_cell.angle_gamma   90.00
#
_symmetry.space_group_name_H-M   'P 1'
#
loop_
_entity.id
_entity.type
_entity.pdbx_description
1 polymer ?
#
loop_
_entity_poly.entity_id
_entity_poly.type
_entity_poly.pdbx_seq_one_letter_code
_entity_poly.pdbx_strand_id
1 'polypeptide(L)'
;MPELNELTSSLDKTLKNSDLHNVSVGLAEVVIDRLIDDGVTKDIPIIGTIVGVGKVALGIREGLFLKKIIYFITELKDIPASKRRKMVDEIDSSLRYRIKVGEKLLYIIEKCEDHEKSKIIARLFVFCIY
;
A
#
# COMPACT_ATOMS: atom_id res chain seq x y z
N MET A 1 8.22 -13.43 -13.29
CA MET A 1 8.02 -12.14 -13.96
C MET A 1 8.82 -11.10 -13.19
N PRO A 2 9.85 -10.50 -13.79
CA PRO A 2 10.72 -9.52 -13.12
C PRO A 2 9.94 -8.36 -12.50
N GLU A 3 8.83 -7.97 -13.11
CA GLU A 3 7.97 -6.86 -12.67
C GLU A 3 7.30 -7.13 -11.31
N LEU A 4 6.88 -8.37 -11.06
CA LEU A 4 6.26 -8.77 -9.78
C LEU A 4 7.28 -8.74 -8.64
N ASN A 5 8.54 -9.08 -8.93
CA ASN A 5 9.62 -9.02 -7.97
C ASN A 5 9.97 -7.57 -7.62
N GLU A 6 9.99 -6.67 -8.60
CA GLU A 6 10.15 -5.24 -8.36
C GLU A 6 9.03 -4.69 -7.48
N LEU A 7 7.77 -5.01 -7.79
CA LEU A 7 6.62 -4.61 -6.99
C LEU A 7 6.73 -5.11 -5.55
N THR A 8 7.04 -6.38 -5.36
CA THR A 8 7.22 -6.98 -4.03
C THR A 8 8.32 -6.25 -3.26
N SER A 9 9.48 -5.99 -3.89
CA SER A 9 10.59 -5.28 -3.25
C SER A 9 10.24 -3.83 -2.89
N SER A 10 9.43 -3.16 -3.70
CA SER A 10 8.98 -1.78 -3.47
C SER A 10 7.98 -1.71 -2.32
N LEU A 11 7.11 -2.71 -2.20
CA LEU A 11 6.17 -2.86 -1.08
C LEU A 11 6.93 -3.08 0.22
N ASP A 12 7.88 -4.01 0.23
CA ASP A 12 8.73 -4.29 1.40
C ASP A 12 9.48 -3.05 1.85
N LYS A 13 10.10 -2.33 0.91
CA LYS A 13 10.76 -1.05 1.19
C LYS A 13 9.77 -0.05 1.79
N THR A 14 8.60 0.12 1.20
CA THR A 14 7.59 1.09 1.67
C THR A 14 7.12 0.75 3.10
N LEU A 15 6.86 -0.52 3.40
CA LEU A 15 6.36 -0.95 4.71
C LEU A 15 7.44 -0.94 5.80
N LYS A 16 8.65 -1.40 5.48
CA LYS A 16 9.76 -1.56 6.45
C LYS A 16 10.57 -0.29 6.64
N ASN A 17 10.47 0.70 5.76
CA ASN A 17 11.23 1.95 5.86
C ASN A 17 10.54 2.96 6.79
N SER A 18 11.34 3.75 7.50
CA SER A 18 10.91 4.90 8.30
C SER A 18 10.23 5.96 7.45
N ASP A 19 10.62 6.07 6.17
CA ASP A 19 10.17 7.12 5.25
C ASP A 19 8.65 7.14 5.00
N LEU A 20 7.93 6.04 5.25
CA LEU A 20 6.45 6.04 5.23
C LEU A 20 5.86 7.07 6.19
N HIS A 21 6.55 7.40 7.29
CA HIS A 21 6.15 8.44 8.24
C HIS A 21 6.03 9.83 7.58
N ASN A 22 6.81 10.09 6.53
CA ASN A 22 6.83 11.38 5.85
C ASN A 22 5.68 11.52 4.82
N VAL A 23 4.84 10.50 4.68
CA VAL A 23 3.75 10.49 3.71
C VAL A 23 2.52 11.23 4.24
N SER A 24 2.17 12.34 3.61
CA SER A 24 0.98 13.14 3.96
C SER A 24 -0.29 12.63 3.26
N VAL A 25 -1.44 12.73 3.94
CA VAL A 25 -2.75 12.29 3.39
C VAL A 25 -3.17 13.13 2.18
N GLY A 26 -2.73 14.40 2.12
CA GLY A 26 -2.93 15.26 0.95
C GLY A 26 -2.23 14.74 -0.31
N LEU A 27 -1.15 13.94 -0.17
CA LEU A 27 -0.56 13.24 -1.32
C LEU A 27 -1.52 12.16 -1.84
N ALA A 28 -2.26 11.43 -0.99
CA ALA A 28 -3.18 10.36 -1.41
C ALA A 28 -4.40 10.86 -2.22
N GLU A 29 -4.92 12.06 -1.90
CA GLU A 29 -5.95 12.72 -2.73
C GLU A 29 -5.38 13.18 -4.06
N VAL A 30 -4.19 13.81 -4.04
CA VAL A 30 -3.51 14.31 -5.24
C VAL A 30 -3.02 13.16 -6.15
N VAL A 31 -2.67 11.99 -5.60
CA VAL A 31 -2.20 10.83 -6.38
C VAL A 31 -3.23 10.47 -7.43
N ILE A 32 -4.49 10.29 -7.06
CA ILE A 32 -5.53 9.78 -7.97
C ILE A 32 -5.83 10.79 -9.08
N ASP A 33 -5.93 12.06 -8.72
CA ASP A 33 -6.26 13.13 -9.67
C ASP A 33 -5.07 13.48 -10.59
N ARG A 34 -3.84 13.12 -10.19
CA ARG A 34 -2.59 13.36 -10.93
C ARG A 34 -1.76 12.11 -11.21
N LEU A 35 -2.35 10.91 -11.36
CA LEU A 35 -1.64 9.71 -11.86
C LEU A 35 -1.03 9.90 -13.28
N ILE A 36 -1.05 11.13 -13.81
CA ILE A 36 -0.48 11.66 -15.07
C ILE A 36 0.77 12.55 -14.84
N ASP A 37 1.15 12.96 -13.62
CA ASP A 37 2.26 13.92 -13.42
C ASP A 37 3.31 13.51 -12.36
N ASP A 38 4.58 13.75 -12.69
CA ASP A 38 5.81 13.04 -12.25
C ASP A 38 6.25 13.22 -10.77
N GLY A 39 5.49 13.96 -9.95
CA GLY A 39 5.93 14.36 -8.60
C GLY A 39 5.77 13.31 -7.50
N VAL A 40 4.76 12.44 -7.61
CA VAL A 40 4.26 11.58 -6.52
C VAL A 40 5.08 10.30 -6.30
N THR A 41 5.81 9.84 -7.31
CA THR A 41 6.53 8.55 -7.31
C THR A 41 7.69 8.50 -6.29
N LYS A 42 8.16 9.65 -5.82
CA LYS A 42 9.32 9.77 -4.92
C LYS A 42 9.01 9.43 -3.47
N ASP A 43 7.81 9.75 -2.99
CA ASP A 43 7.48 9.62 -1.55
C ASP A 43 6.95 8.22 -1.19
N ILE A 44 6.35 7.52 -2.16
CA ILE A 44 5.82 6.17 -1.98
C ILE A 44 6.33 5.28 -3.13
N PRO A 45 7.48 4.60 -2.94
CA PRO A 45 8.15 3.85 -4.01
C PRO A 45 7.25 2.83 -4.71
N ILE A 46 6.35 2.17 -3.97
CA ILE A 46 5.41 1.20 -4.55
C ILE A 46 4.46 1.82 -5.58
N ILE A 47 4.08 3.09 -5.43
CA ILE A 47 3.23 3.77 -6.43
C ILE A 47 4.02 3.97 -7.72
N GLY A 48 5.27 4.42 -7.61
CA GLY A 48 6.18 4.54 -8.76
C GLY A 48 6.36 3.20 -9.48
N THR A 49 6.46 2.10 -8.73
CA THR A 49 6.55 0.76 -9.32
C THR A 49 5.24 0.33 -9.98
N ILE A 50 4.06 0.56 -9.37
CA ILE A 50 2.76 0.22 -9.99
C ILE A 50 2.55 0.97 -11.31
N VAL A 51 2.90 2.26 -11.35
CA VAL A 51 2.78 3.10 -12.55
C VAL A 51 3.84 2.74 -13.60
N GLY A 52 5.08 2.51 -13.16
CA GLY A 52 6.24 2.22 -14.01
C GLY A 52 6.23 0.82 -14.64
N VAL A 53 5.85 -0.20 -13.86
CA VAL A 53 5.54 -1.55 -14.36
C VAL A 53 4.30 -1.50 -15.27
N GLY A 54 3.38 -0.58 -14.98
CA GLY A 54 2.14 -0.37 -15.69
C GLY A 54 2.32 -0.05 -17.17
N LYS A 55 2.82 1.14 -17.55
CA LYS A 55 2.58 1.71 -18.92
C LYS A 55 1.13 1.50 -19.44
N VAL A 56 0.18 1.24 -18.54
CA VAL A 56 -1.17 0.78 -18.81
C VAL A 56 -2.08 1.91 -18.39
N ALA A 57 -2.95 2.33 -19.29
CA ALA A 57 -4.07 3.18 -18.95
C ALA A 57 -4.89 2.45 -17.88
N LEU A 58 -4.78 2.90 -16.62
CA LEU A 58 -5.59 2.36 -15.53
C LEU A 58 -7.05 2.74 -15.80
N GLY A 59 -7.92 1.75 -15.88
CA GLY A 59 -9.36 2.01 -15.89
C GLY A 59 -9.80 2.63 -14.57
N ILE A 60 -10.99 3.22 -14.57
CA ILE A 60 -11.56 3.87 -13.38
C ILE A 60 -11.61 2.91 -12.19
N ARG A 61 -11.95 1.63 -12.43
CA ARG A 61 -12.01 0.61 -11.39
C ARG A 61 -10.64 0.35 -10.77
N GLU A 62 -9.62 0.17 -11.59
CA GLU A 62 -8.25 -0.09 -11.15
C GLU A 62 -7.69 1.11 -10.38
N GLY A 63 -7.95 2.34 -10.86
CA GLY A 63 -7.60 3.57 -10.17
C GLY A 63 -8.28 3.69 -8.80
N LEU A 64 -9.59 3.38 -8.73
CA LEU A 64 -10.33 3.38 -7.46
C LEU A 64 -9.82 2.31 -6.48
N PHE A 65 -9.41 1.13 -6.98
CA PHE A 65 -8.82 0.11 -6.13
C PHE A 65 -7.44 0.53 -5.61
N LEU A 66 -6.60 1.11 -6.49
CA LEU A 66 -5.32 1.69 -6.09
C LEU A 66 -5.50 2.79 -5.04
N LYS A 67 -6.54 3.62 -5.16
CA LYS A 67 -6.91 4.61 -4.12
C LYS A 67 -7.02 3.93 -2.76
N LYS A 68 -7.83 2.88 -2.68
CA LYS A 68 -8.06 2.15 -1.43
C LYS A 68 -6.75 1.59 -0.87
N ILE A 69 -5.89 0.99 -1.71
CA ILE A 69 -4.58 0.49 -1.28
C ILE A 69 -3.69 1.61 -0.72
N ILE A 70 -3.60 2.75 -1.40
CA ILE A 70 -2.77 3.89 -0.95
C ILE A 70 -3.27 4.38 0.41
N TYR A 71 -4.58 4.57 0.55
CA TYR A 71 -5.17 4.98 1.80
C TYR A 71 -4.94 3.96 2.92
N PHE A 72 -5.00 2.67 2.62
CA PHE A 72 -4.66 1.63 3.58
C PHE A 72 -3.20 1.74 4.05
N ILE A 73 -2.24 1.82 3.11
CA ILE A 73 -0.80 1.87 3.43
C ILE A 73 -0.44 3.14 4.19
N THR A 74 -1.02 4.28 3.82
CA THR A 74 -0.74 5.58 4.47
C THR A 74 -1.19 5.64 5.92
N GLU A 75 -2.24 4.93 6.32
CA GLU A 75 -2.64 4.84 7.73
C GLU A 75 -1.64 4.00 8.56
N LEU A 76 -0.74 3.24 7.94
CA LEU A 76 0.34 2.53 8.64
C LEU A 76 1.50 3.45 9.03
N LYS A 77 1.53 4.70 8.55
CA LYS A 77 2.65 5.63 8.74
C LYS A 77 2.94 5.95 10.21
N ASP A 78 1.89 6.01 11.03
CA ASP A 78 1.95 6.35 12.45
C ASP A 78 2.42 5.18 13.32
N ILE A 79 2.56 3.99 12.74
CA ILE A 79 3.18 2.83 13.41
C ILE A 79 4.70 3.00 13.39
N PRO A 80 5.40 2.84 14.53
CA PRO A 80 6.86 2.83 14.55
C PRO A 80 7.43 1.82 13.55
N ALA A 81 8.48 2.20 12.81
CA ALA A 81 9.09 1.37 11.78
C ALA A 81 9.52 -0.01 12.30
N SER A 82 9.96 -0.11 13.57
CA SER A 82 10.30 -1.37 14.24
C SER A 82 9.10 -2.30 14.37
N LYS A 83 7.92 -1.79 14.73
CA LYS A 83 6.68 -2.56 14.84
C LYS A 83 6.18 -3.00 13.46
N ARG A 84 6.21 -2.11 12.45
CA ARG A 84 5.89 -2.49 11.07
C ARG A 84 6.78 -3.61 10.57
N ARG A 85 8.09 -3.50 10.82
CA ARG A 85 9.07 -4.52 10.42
C ARG A 85 8.78 -5.86 11.06
N LYS A 86 8.55 -5.87 12.38
CA LYS A 86 8.17 -7.09 13.11
C LYS A 86 6.90 -7.74 12.53
N MET A 87 5.86 -6.95 12.26
CA MET A 87 4.63 -7.47 11.63
C MET A 87 4.90 -8.09 10.26
N VAL A 88 5.66 -7.40 9.39
CA VAL A 88 5.95 -7.94 8.05
C VAL A 88 6.78 -9.22 8.17
N ASP A 89 7.76 -9.26 9.06
CA ASP A 89 8.58 -10.47 9.29
C ASP A 89 7.74 -11.64 9.85
N GLU A 90 6.75 -11.36 10.71
CA GLU A 90 5.77 -12.36 11.18
C GLU A 90 4.88 -12.88 10.03
N ILE A 91 4.43 -12.01 9.14
CA ILE A 91 3.65 -12.38 7.95
C ILE A 91 4.49 -13.24 6.99
N ASP A 92 5.77 -12.86 6.80
CA ASP A 92 6.72 -13.54 5.92
C ASP A 92 7.29 -14.84 6.50
N SER A 93 7.01 -15.14 7.78
CA SER A 93 7.48 -16.36 8.47
C SER A 93 7.13 -17.66 7.75
N SER A 94 6.09 -17.67 6.92
CA SER A 94 5.84 -18.76 5.98
C SER A 94 5.14 -18.28 4.72
N LEU A 95 5.47 -18.93 3.59
CA LEU A 95 4.82 -18.67 2.30
C LEU A 95 3.29 -18.78 2.39
N ARG A 96 2.79 -19.81 3.10
CA ARG A 96 1.36 -20.05 3.26
C ARG A 96 0.68 -18.93 4.05
N TYR A 97 1.31 -18.45 5.12
CA TYR A 97 0.75 -17.37 5.93
C TYR A 97 0.77 -16.04 5.17
N ARG A 98 1.88 -15.73 4.49
CA ARG A 98 2.01 -14.56 3.61
C ARG A 98 0.92 -14.50 2.56
N ILE A 99 0.72 -15.59 1.81
CA ILE A 99 -0.34 -15.67 0.79
C ILE A 99 -1.71 -15.47 1.43
N LYS A 100 -2.00 -16.17 2.53
CA LYS A 100 -3.30 -16.08 3.22
C LYS A 100 -3.60 -14.66 3.69
N VAL A 101 -2.64 -13.99 4.35
CA VAL A 101 -2.83 -12.62 4.86
C VAL A 101 -2.98 -11.64 3.70
N GLY A 102 -2.07 -11.73 2.71
CA GLY A 102 -2.11 -10.87 1.53
C GLY A 102 -3.43 -10.96 0.77
N GLU A 103 -3.87 -12.18 0.44
CA GLU A 103 -5.16 -12.39 -0.25
C GLU A 103 -6.32 -11.84 0.57
N LYS A 104 -6.38 -12.12 1.87
CA LYS A 104 -7.50 -11.64 2.71
C LYS A 104 -7.52 -10.12 2.80
N LEU A 105 -6.38 -9.46 2.94
CA LEU A 105 -6.30 -8.01 2.93
C LEU A 105 -6.75 -7.44 1.58
N LEU A 106 -6.29 -8.01 0.46
CA LEU A 106 -6.73 -7.59 -0.87
C LEU A 106 -8.25 -7.74 -1.06
N TYR A 107 -8.83 -8.87 -0.66
CA TYR A 107 -10.27 -9.09 -0.71
C TYR A 107 -11.05 -8.08 0.15
N ILE A 108 -10.58 -7.78 1.36
CA ILE A 108 -11.24 -6.83 2.26
C ILE A 108 -11.16 -5.40 1.68
N ILE A 109 -9.98 -5.00 1.20
CA ILE A 109 -9.76 -3.67 0.61
C ILE A 109 -10.58 -3.50 -0.67
N GLU A 110 -10.64 -4.52 -1.53
CA GLU A 110 -11.42 -4.48 -2.77
C GLU A 110 -12.92 -4.28 -2.47
N LYS A 111 -13.43 -4.96 -1.44
CA LYS A 111 -14.83 -4.88 -1.01
C LYS A 111 -15.21 -3.62 -0.26
N CYS A 112 -14.25 -2.81 0.18
CA CYS A 112 -14.56 -1.49 0.74
C CYS A 112 -15.32 -0.66 -0.30
N GLU A 113 -16.40 0.02 0.07
CA GLU A 113 -17.16 0.85 -0.87
C GLU A 113 -16.28 1.97 -1.44
N ASP A 114 -15.51 2.61 -0.57
CA ASP A 114 -14.62 3.71 -0.88
C ASP A 114 -13.30 3.64 -0.09
N HIS A 115 -12.49 4.68 -0.25
CA HIS A 115 -11.19 4.81 0.40
C HIS A 115 -11.29 5.17 1.90
N GLU A 116 -12.37 5.83 2.33
CA GLU A 116 -12.61 6.12 3.75
C GLU A 116 -12.86 4.83 4.54
N LYS A 117 -13.64 3.90 3.99
CA LYS A 117 -13.80 2.56 4.57
C LYS A 117 -12.47 1.81 4.62
N SER A 118 -11.65 1.95 3.58
CA SER A 118 -10.31 1.34 3.56
C SER A 118 -9.39 1.90 4.65
N LYS A 119 -9.44 3.22 4.94
CA LYS A 119 -8.75 3.81 6.10
C LYS A 119 -9.19 3.18 7.42
N ILE A 120 -10.50 2.97 7.60
CA ILE A 120 -11.03 2.34 8.83
C ILE A 120 -10.48 0.92 8.98
N ILE A 121 -10.48 0.13 7.91
CA ILE A 121 -9.88 -1.22 7.92
C ILE A 121 -8.39 -1.15 8.28
N ALA A 122 -7.65 -0.17 7.74
CA ALA A 122 -6.25 0.02 8.07
C ALA A 122 -6.04 0.34 9.54
N ARG A 123 -6.86 1.21 10.14
CA ARG A 123 -6.81 1.51 11.59
C ARG A 123 -7.09 0.29 12.44
N LEU A 124 -8.09 -0.52 12.07
CA LEU A 124 -8.36 -1.79 12.75
C LEU A 124 -7.18 -2.75 12.64
N PHE A 125 -6.56 -2.83 11.47
CA PHE A 125 -5.35 -3.62 11.25
C PHE A 125 -4.19 -3.11 12.11
N VAL A 126 -4.02 -1.79 12.24
CA VAL A 126 -3.05 -1.16 13.14
C VAL A 126 -3.26 -1.60 14.58
N PHE A 127 -4.50 -1.59 15.08
CA PHE A 127 -4.80 -2.03 16.45
C PHE A 127 -4.39 -3.49 16.71
N CYS A 128 -4.46 -4.38 15.71
CA CYS A 128 -4.02 -5.76 15.85
C CYS A 128 -2.49 -5.93 15.94
N ILE A 129 -1.71 -4.89 15.57
CA ILE A 129 -0.24 -4.89 15.62
C ILE A 129 0.30 -4.40 16.97
N TYR A 130 -0.51 -3.65 17.72
CA TYR A 130 -0.15 -3.11 19.03
C TYR A 130 -0.31 -4.14 20.15
#